data_AF-A0A1I9G6P7-F1
#
_entry.id   AF-A0A1I9G6P7-F1
#
_cell.length_a   1.000
_cell.length_b   1.000
_cell.length_c   1.000
_cell.angle_alpha   90.00
_cell.angle_beta   90.00
_cell.angle_gamma   90.00
#
_symmetry.space_group_name_H-M   'P 1'
#
loop_
_entity.id
_entity.type
_entity.pdbx_description
1 polymer ?
#
loop_
_entity_poly.entity_id
_entity_poly.type
_entity_poly.pdbx_seq_one_letter_code
_entity_poly.pdbx_strand_id
1 'polypeptide(L)'
;MKCRKIILPTARETFEAVKVIADRTSAMFTPKSLPNIAMNNSKGLACVDNEPFCAFWAQHGYCANWEIMRRICARSCGFCGRKINAAT
;
A
#
# COMPACT_ATOMS: atom_id res chain seq x y z
N MET A 1 13.32 -38.13 40.84
CA MET A 1 12.69 -37.01 40.10
C MET A 1 13.76 -36.02 39.69
N LYS A 2 14.19 -36.02 38.43
CA LYS A 2 15.15 -35.05 37.90
C LYS A 2 14.40 -34.10 36.99
N CYS A 3 14.13 -32.88 37.47
CA CYS A 3 13.75 -31.78 36.59
C CYS A 3 14.89 -31.61 35.58
N ARG A 4 14.66 -32.03 34.33
CA ARG A 4 15.55 -31.68 33.23
C ARG A 4 15.59 -30.15 33.20
N LYS A 5 16.75 -29.57 33.53
CA LYS A 5 17.07 -28.17 33.23
C LYS A 5 17.06 -28.02 31.70
N ILE A 6 15.86 -27.88 31.15
CA ILE A 6 15.69 -27.28 29.84
C ILE A 6 16.14 -25.83 30.06
N ILE A 7 17.18 -25.41 29.33
CA ILE A 7 17.53 -24.00 29.20
C ILE A 7 16.35 -23.38 28.46
N LEU A 8 15.34 -22.94 29.21
CA LEU A 8 14.32 -22.06 28.68
C LEU A 8 14.99 -20.69 28.67
N PRO A 9 15.47 -20.17 27.52
CA PRO A 9 16.06 -18.85 27.50
C PRO A 9 15.05 -17.90 28.12
N THR A 10 15.46 -17.14 29.14
CA THR A 10 14.59 -16.13 29.75
C THR A 10 14.01 -15.29 28.63
N ALA A 11 12.69 -15.11 28.63
CA ALA A 11 11.93 -14.50 27.53
C ALA A 11 12.59 -13.26 26.91
N ARG A 12 13.36 -12.50 27.71
CA ARG A 12 14.18 -11.35 27.30
C ARG A 12 15.11 -11.61 26.11
N GLU A 13 15.81 -12.74 26.04
CA GLU A 13 16.68 -13.04 24.88
C GLU A 13 15.86 -13.34 23.63
N THR A 14 14.72 -14.01 23.80
CA THR A 14 13.76 -14.25 22.72
C THR A 14 13.17 -12.94 22.21
N PHE A 15 12.86 -11.99 23.08
CA PHE A 15 12.33 -10.68 22.70
C PHE A 15 13.33 -9.84 21.91
N GLU A 16 14.61 -9.83 22.30
CA GLU A 16 15.65 -9.11 21.54
C GLU A 16 15.87 -9.74 20.16
N ALA A 17 15.85 -11.07 20.06
CA ALA A 17 15.92 -11.75 18.76
C ALA A 17 14.71 -11.42 17.87
N VAL A 18 13.50 -11.40 18.43
CA VAL A 18 12.27 -11.01 17.71
C VAL A 18 12.35 -9.55 17.23
N LYS A 19 12.92 -8.64 18.02
CA LYS A 19 13.14 -7.23 17.64
C LYS A 19 14.05 -7.09 16.43
N VAL A 20 15.16 -7.85 16.38
CA VAL A 20 16.08 -7.85 15.24
C VAL A 20 15.42 -8.40 13.97
N ILE A 21 14.63 -9.47 14.11
CA ILE A 21 13.89 -10.05 12.98
C ILE A 21 12.85 -9.06 12.45
N ALA A 22 12.10 -8.40 13.34
CA ALA A 22 11.11 -7.39 12.98
C ALA A 22 11.71 -6.17 12.27
N ASP A 23 12.88 -5.69 12.73
CA ASP A 23 13.60 -4.57 12.08
C ASP A 23 14.04 -4.95 10.65
N ARG A 24 14.63 -6.14 10.48
CA ARG A 24 15.07 -6.65 9.17
C ARG A 24 13.92 -6.88 8.20
N THR A 25 12.80 -7.42 8.66
CA THR A 25 11.62 -7.61 7.81
C THR A 25 10.91 -6.28 7.56
N SER A 26 10.94 -5.31 8.48
CA SER A 26 10.35 -3.98 8.26
C SER A 26 10.99 -3.22 7.10
N ALA A 27 12.28 -3.41 6.83
CA ALA A 27 12.95 -2.85 5.65
C ALA A 27 12.47 -3.50 4.34
N MET A 28 11.98 -4.74 4.38
CA MET A 28 11.40 -5.44 3.23
C MET A 28 9.94 -5.03 3.01
N PHE A 29 9.25 -4.62 4.07
CA PHE A 29 7.89 -4.09 4.05
C PHE A 29 7.90 -2.61 4.37
N THR A 30 8.46 -1.78 3.50
CA THR A 30 8.21 -0.33 3.60
C THR A 30 6.71 -0.12 3.42
N PRO A 31 5.95 0.32 4.45
CA PRO A 31 4.58 0.75 4.21
C PRO A 31 4.69 1.91 3.23
N LYS A 32 4.11 1.74 2.03
CA LYS A 32 4.03 2.79 1.03
C LYS A 32 3.46 4.00 1.75
N SER A 33 4.30 5.04 1.91
CA SER A 33 3.96 6.28 2.60
C SER A 33 2.54 6.68 2.21
N LEU A 34 1.62 6.67 3.18
CA LEU A 34 0.28 7.19 2.94
C LEU A 34 0.46 8.62 2.43
N PRO A 35 -0.12 8.98 1.27
CA PRO A 35 -0.16 10.38 0.88
C PRO A 35 -0.84 11.14 2.04
N ASN A 36 -0.18 12.18 2.53
CA ASN A 36 -0.80 13.15 3.42
C ASN A 36 -1.91 13.83 2.60
N ILE A 37 -3.13 13.28 2.68
CA ILE A 37 -4.29 13.86 1.99
C ILE A 37 -4.70 15.09 2.80
N ALA A 38 -4.09 16.24 2.48
CA ALA A 38 -4.79 17.51 2.59
C ALA A 38 -6.02 17.39 1.68
N MET A 39 -7.16 17.08 2.29
CA MET A 39 -8.43 16.87 1.61
C MET A 39 -8.95 18.21 1.07
N ASN A 40 -8.48 18.55 -0.12
CA ASN A 40 -9.02 19.66 -0.88
C ASN A 40 -10.32 19.16 -1.50
N ASN A 41 -11.44 19.61 -0.92
CA ASN A 41 -12.79 19.39 -1.41
C ASN A 41 -13.01 20.09 -2.76
N SER A 42 -12.38 19.54 -3.80
CA SER A 42 -12.61 19.90 -5.18
C SER A 42 -13.54 18.86 -5.76
N LYS A 43 -14.77 19.28 -6.04
CA LYS A 43 -15.84 18.54 -6.72
C LYS A 43 -15.49 18.15 -8.17
N GLY A 44 -14.35 17.48 -8.39
CA GLY A 44 -14.05 16.69 -9.58
C GLY A 44 -13.85 15.24 -9.13
N LEU A 45 -14.28 14.26 -9.92
CA LEU A 45 -13.93 12.86 -9.67
C LEU A 45 -12.43 12.80 -9.38
N ALA A 46 -12.06 12.45 -8.15
CA ALA A 46 -10.67 12.46 -7.73
C ALA A 46 -9.88 11.55 -8.67
N CYS A 47 -8.89 12.13 -9.35
CA CYS A 47 -7.94 11.39 -10.17
C CYS A 47 -6.99 10.64 -9.22
N VAL A 48 -7.43 9.50 -8.72
CA VAL A 48 -6.67 8.69 -7.78
C VAL A 48 -6.75 7.22 -8.17
N ASP A 49 -5.73 6.48 -7.73
CA ASP A 49 -5.78 5.03 -7.72
C ASP A 49 -6.37 4.58 -6.40
N ASN A 50 -7.39 3.74 -6.46
CA ASN A 50 -8.10 3.16 -5.33
C ASN A 50 -7.58 1.76 -4.96
N GLU A 51 -6.69 1.20 -5.77
CA GLU A 51 -6.09 -0.13 -5.55
C GLU A 51 -4.55 -0.05 -5.56
N PRO A 52 -3.85 -0.81 -4.70
CA PRO A 52 -2.39 -0.81 -4.64
C PRO A 52 -1.73 -1.45 -5.87
N PHE A 53 -2.46 -2.33 -6.58
CA PHE A 53 -1.96 -3.03 -7.77
C PHE A 53 -2.15 -2.26 -9.07
N CYS A 54 -2.66 -1.02 -9.04
CA CYS A 54 -2.90 -0.23 -10.25
C CYS A 54 -1.67 -0.05 -11.14
N ALA A 55 -0.47 0.09 -10.56
CA ALA A 55 0.77 0.17 -11.33
C ALA A 55 1.09 -1.14 -12.08
N PHE A 56 0.89 -2.28 -11.41
CA PHE A 56 1.08 -3.60 -12.00
C PHE A 56 0.08 -3.83 -13.13
N TRP A 57 -1.20 -3.55 -12.90
CA TRP A 57 -2.23 -3.71 -13.92
C TRP A 57 -2.05 -2.75 -15.11
N ALA A 58 -1.60 -1.52 -14.87
CA ALA A 58 -1.29 -0.60 -15.96
C ALA A 58 -0.15 -1.11 -16.84
N GLN A 59 0.92 -1.63 -16.24
CA GLN A 59 2.06 -2.20 -16.97
C GLN A 59 1.69 -3.45 -17.78
N HIS A 60 0.75 -4.25 -17.28
CA HIS A 60 0.29 -5.48 -17.94
C HIS A 60 -0.88 -5.25 -18.92
N GLY A 61 -1.22 -4.00 -19.25
CA GLY A 61 -2.20 -3.68 -20.30
C GLY A 61 -3.66 -3.82 -19.88
N TYR A 62 -3.95 -3.95 -18.58
CA TYR A 62 -5.33 -4.08 -18.08
C TYR A 62 -6.16 -2.81 -18.28
N CYS A 63 -5.52 -1.64 -18.43
CA CYS A 63 -6.20 -0.38 -18.72
C CYS A 63 -7.07 -0.44 -19.99
N ALA A 64 -6.66 -1.21 -21.00
CA ALA A 64 -7.44 -1.39 -22.23
C ALA A 64 -8.45 -2.53 -22.11
N ASN A 65 -8.13 -3.58 -21.35
CA ASN A 65 -8.94 -4.79 -21.27
C ASN A 65 -10.12 -4.65 -20.30
N TRP A 66 -9.99 -3.85 -19.24
CA TRP A 66 -10.94 -3.80 -18.14
C TRP A 66 -11.51 -2.39 -17.98
N GLU A 67 -12.79 -2.21 -18.30
CA GLU A 67 -13.48 -0.91 -18.19
C GLU A 67 -13.48 -0.34 -16.77
N ILE A 68 -13.46 -1.23 -15.77
CA ILE A 68 -13.40 -0.84 -14.35
C ILE A 68 -12.14 -0.05 -14.01
N MET A 69 -11.05 -0.20 -14.78
CA MET A 69 -9.78 0.52 -14.58
C MET A 69 -9.96 2.04 -14.61
N ARG A 70 -10.98 2.54 -15.32
CA ARG A 70 -11.33 3.97 -15.31
C ARG A 70 -11.76 4.49 -13.94
N ARG A 71 -12.34 3.63 -13.10
CA ARG A 71 -12.78 3.98 -11.74
C ARG A 71 -11.74 3.65 -10.69
N ILE A 72 -11.09 2.49 -10.80
CA ILE A 72 -10.17 2.02 -9.76
C ILE A 72 -8.73 2.49 -9.95
N CYS A 73 -8.28 2.68 -11.19
CA CYS A 73 -6.89 2.99 -11.52
C CYS A 73 -6.81 4.18 -12.48
N ALA A 74 -7.65 5.19 -12.24
CA ALA A 74 -7.80 6.34 -13.13
C ALA A 74 -6.47 7.05 -13.38
N ARG A 75 -5.63 7.15 -12.35
CA ARG A 75 -4.33 7.83 -12.42
C ARG A 75 -3.27 6.95 -13.09
N SER A 76 -3.13 5.70 -12.66
CA SER A 76 -2.14 4.76 -13.22
C SER A 76 -2.39 4.46 -14.70
N CYS A 77 -3.65 4.45 -15.13
CA CYS A 77 -4.03 4.25 -16.52
C CYS A 77 -4.08 5.55 -17.36
N GLY A 78 -3.77 6.70 -16.77
CA GLY A 78 -3.76 7.98 -17.49
C GLY A 78 -5.15 8.49 -17.91
N PHE A 79 -6.23 8.01 -17.28
CA PHE A 79 -7.60 8.43 -17.58
C PHE A 79 -7.97 9.79 -17.00
N CYS A 80 -7.04 10.42 -16.30
CA CYS A 80 -7.23 11.72 -15.69
C CYS A 80 -7.18 12.83 -16.73
N GLY A 81 -8.32 13.05 -17.37
CA GLY A 81 -8.49 14.07 -18.41
C GLY A 81 -9.95 14.47 -18.51
N ARG A 82 -10.33 15.46 -17.71
CA ARG A 82 -11.12 16.64 -18.11
C ARG A 82 -11.31 17.47 -16.84
N LYS A 83 -10.71 18.67 -16.84
CA LYS A 83 -11.24 19.74 -16.01
C LYS A 83 -12.71 19.83 -16.40
N ILE A 84 -13.61 19.59 -15.44
CA ILE A 84 -14.93 20.19 -15.53
C ILE A 84 -14.66 21.70 -15.45
N ASN A 85 -14.36 22.30 -16.60
CA ASN A 85 -14.48 23.74 -16.72
C ASN A 85 -15.92 24.01 -16.29
N ALA A 86 -16.04 24.70 -15.15
CA ALA A 86 -17.30 25.10 -14.58
C ALA A 86 -18.16 25.64 -15.73
N ALA A 87 -19.34 25.04 -15.88
CA ALA A 87 -20.31 25.47 -16.86
C ALA A 87 -20.57 26.97 -16.68
N THR A 88 -20.42 27.69 -17.79
CA THR A 88 -21.09 28.94 -18.17
C THR A 88 -20.77 30.20 -17.36
#